data_AF-A0A845ZKP8-F1
#
_entry.id   AF-A0A845ZKP8-F1
#
_cell.length_a   1.000
_cell.length_b   1.000
_cell.length_c   1.000
_cell.angle_alpha   90.00
_cell.angle_beta   90.00
_cell.angle_gamma   90.00
#
_symmetry.space_group_name_H-M   'P 1'
#
loop_
_entity.id
_entity.type
_entity.pdbx_description
1 polymer ?
#
loop_
_entity_poly.entity_id
_entity_poly.type
_entity_poly.pdbx_seq_one_letter_code
_entity_poly.pdbx_strand_id
1 'polypeptide(L)'
;GGGGGGGIVLHRTIPDGFKIKTASVTKKCDGYYLVLSLEDKTIPETKADLNPSSIIGIDVGLKEFLTTSEGETIKTPQYYRKAQKRLKVIQKRVSRRKKGGKNRLKAIKQLGIQHKKVADKRKDFHFKTAKYLLSKYDVIAHEKLNVKGLNKTRLAKSVLDAGWSSFLTILSSKALNAGLLTIPVSARNTSQNCSSCGKKVPKKLHIRWHDCPHCGCSLDSPKATLRERDHNAAINIKNRAEGQSVLKAQRLLRDTRIGWEAYTDLTGSL
;
A
#
# COMPACT_ATOMS: atom_id res chain seq x y z
N GLY A 1 -27.35 41.45 -11.36
CA GLY A 1 -26.57 40.64 -10.40
C GLY A 1 -26.40 39.25 -10.98
N GLY A 2 -25.17 38.88 -11.36
CA GLY A 2 -24.86 37.58 -11.96
C GLY A 2 -24.27 36.62 -10.93
N GLY A 3 -25.08 35.70 -10.42
CA GLY A 3 -24.63 34.60 -9.57
C GLY A 3 -23.92 33.55 -10.42
N GLY A 4 -22.59 33.60 -10.44
CA GLY A 4 -21.77 32.55 -11.07
C GLY A 4 -21.94 31.23 -10.33
N GLY A 5 -22.74 30.32 -10.89
CA GLY A 5 -22.88 28.95 -10.41
C GLY A 5 -21.51 28.28 -10.41
N GLY A 6 -21.01 27.91 -9.23
CA GLY A 6 -19.76 27.18 -9.10
C GLY A 6 -19.88 25.82 -9.77
N GLY A 7 -19.26 25.64 -10.93
CA GLY A 7 -19.28 24.39 -11.68
C GLY A 7 -18.71 23.24 -10.87
N ILE A 8 -19.42 22.09 -10.88
CA ILE A 8 -18.91 20.84 -10.30
C ILE A 8 -17.87 20.28 -11.26
N VAL A 9 -16.64 20.09 -10.77
CA VAL A 9 -15.61 19.38 -11.52
C VAL A 9 -15.79 17.88 -11.31
N LEU A 10 -16.38 17.20 -12.29
CA LEU A 10 -16.54 15.75 -12.27
C LEU A 10 -15.24 15.08 -12.74
N HIS A 11 -14.64 14.29 -11.86
CA HIS A 11 -13.46 13.51 -12.21
C HIS A 11 -13.78 12.39 -13.23
N ARG A 12 -14.99 11.83 -13.17
CA ARG A 12 -15.54 10.86 -14.11
C ARG A 12 -17.05 11.07 -14.23
N THR A 13 -17.60 10.74 -15.39
CA THR A 13 -19.05 10.59 -15.57
C THR A 13 -19.54 9.43 -14.73
N ILE A 14 -20.79 9.51 -14.27
CA ILE A 14 -21.46 8.38 -13.63
C ILE A 14 -21.81 7.41 -14.76
N PRO A 15 -21.34 6.15 -14.74
CA PRO A 15 -21.63 5.22 -15.81
C PRO A 15 -23.13 4.86 -15.82
N ASP A 16 -23.67 4.60 -17.01
CA ASP A 16 -25.08 4.26 -17.18
C ASP A 16 -25.42 2.94 -16.47
N GLY A 17 -26.61 2.90 -15.85
CA GLY A 17 -27.10 1.71 -15.13
C GLY A 17 -26.60 1.55 -13.69
N PHE A 18 -25.75 2.45 -13.20
CA PHE A 18 -25.26 2.39 -11.81
C PHE A 18 -26.19 3.13 -10.85
N LYS A 19 -26.52 2.48 -9.72
CA LYS A 19 -27.33 3.09 -8.65
C LYS A 19 -26.43 3.76 -7.61
N ILE A 20 -26.65 5.05 -7.38
CA ILE A 20 -26.00 5.77 -6.27
C ILE A 20 -26.60 5.25 -4.95
N LYS A 21 -25.74 4.74 -4.06
CA LYS A 21 -26.15 4.29 -2.72
C LYS A 21 -25.95 5.37 -1.67
N THR A 22 -24.77 5.99 -1.68
CA THR A 22 -24.39 6.98 -0.68
C THR A 22 -23.65 8.14 -1.32
N ALA A 23 -23.87 9.32 -0.77
CA ALA A 23 -23.13 10.53 -1.09
C ALA A 23 -22.47 11.06 0.19
N SER A 24 -21.17 11.30 0.15
CA SER A 24 -20.43 11.86 1.27
C SER A 24 -19.72 13.13 0.84
N VAL A 25 -19.91 14.21 1.61
CA VAL A 25 -19.24 15.48 1.37
C VAL A 25 -18.08 15.61 2.34
N THR A 26 -16.87 15.77 1.82
CA THR A 26 -15.66 15.98 2.62
C THR A 26 -15.06 17.34 2.33
N LYS A 27 -14.89 18.17 3.37
CA LYS A 27 -14.14 19.42 3.28
C LYS A 27 -12.65 19.14 3.45
N LYS A 28 -11.84 19.52 2.46
CA LYS A 28 -10.37 19.47 2.50
C LYS A 28 -9.79 20.89 2.44
N CYS A 29 -8.46 21.00 2.56
CA CYS A 29 -7.73 22.26 2.56
C CYS A 29 -7.90 23.09 1.26
N ASP A 30 -8.28 22.43 0.17
CA ASP A 30 -8.39 22.96 -1.18
C ASP A 30 -9.82 23.02 -1.73
N GLY A 31 -10.83 22.52 -0.99
CA GLY A 31 -12.21 22.57 -1.43
C GLY A 31 -13.10 21.48 -0.82
N TYR A 32 -14.33 21.40 -1.29
CA TYR A 32 -15.27 20.34 -0.95
C TYR A 32 -15.19 19.23 -2.00
N TYR A 33 -15.30 17.99 -1.54
CA TYR A 33 -15.27 16.79 -2.36
C TYR A 33 -16.58 16.04 -2.15
N LEU A 34 -17.32 15.82 -3.23
CA LEU A 34 -18.47 14.91 -3.23
C LEU A 34 -17.96 13.53 -3.67
N VAL A 35 -18.09 12.54 -2.79
CA VAL A 35 -17.78 11.14 -3.08
C VAL A 35 -19.10 10.39 -3.18
N LEU A 36 -19.32 9.78 -4.34
CA LEU A 36 -20.49 8.94 -4.59
C LEU A 36 -20.06 7.47 -4.54
N SER A 37 -20.77 6.68 -3.76
CA SER A 37 -20.64 5.22 -3.80
C SER A 37 -21.72 4.67 -4.71
N LEU A 38 -21.29 3.93 -5.72
CA LEU A 38 -22.16 3.29 -6.69
C LEU A 38 -22.23 1.80 -6.39
N GLU A 39 -23.41 1.22 -6.50
CA GLU A 39 -23.59 -0.22 -6.54
C GLU A 39 -23.28 -0.73 -7.94
N ASP A 40 -22.35 -1.67 -8.02
CA ASP A 40 -21.95 -2.33 -9.26
C ASP A 40 -22.23 -3.82 -9.13
N LYS A 41 -23.25 -4.30 -9.83
CA LYS A 41 -23.64 -5.72 -9.86
C LYS A 41 -22.77 -6.55 -10.81
N THR A 42 -21.89 -5.90 -11.59
CA THR A 42 -21.00 -6.56 -12.56
C THR A 42 -19.64 -6.90 -11.97
N ILE A 43 -19.35 -6.50 -10.72
CA ILE A 43 -18.14 -6.92 -10.03
C ILE A 43 -18.16 -8.45 -9.98
N PRO A 44 -17.20 -9.13 -10.63
CA PRO A 44 -17.22 -10.58 -10.67
C PRO A 44 -17.05 -11.14 -9.25
N GLU A 45 -17.76 -12.23 -8.97
CA GLU A 45 -17.36 -13.07 -7.85
C GLU A 45 -15.92 -13.52 -8.09
N THR A 46 -15.15 -13.71 -7.02
CA THR A 46 -13.76 -14.18 -7.13
C THR A 46 -13.72 -15.37 -8.08
N LYS A 47 -12.90 -15.30 -9.14
CA LYS A 47 -12.84 -16.36 -10.17
C LYS A 47 -12.69 -17.73 -9.49
N ALA A 48 -13.50 -18.70 -9.89
CA ALA A 48 -13.40 -20.07 -9.38
C ALA A 48 -12.06 -20.72 -9.79
N ASP A 49 -11.61 -20.41 -11.01
CA ASP A 49 -10.38 -20.95 -11.61
C ASP A 49 -9.25 -19.91 -11.57
N LEU A 50 -8.74 -19.64 -10.37
CA LEU A 50 -7.49 -18.89 -10.25
C LEU A 50 -6.34 -19.78 -10.70
N ASN A 51 -5.58 -19.33 -11.69
CA ASN A 51 -4.44 -20.08 -12.18
C ASN A 51 -3.36 -20.18 -11.07
N PRO A 52 -3.03 -21.39 -10.56
CA PRO A 52 -2.02 -21.54 -9.51
C PRO A 52 -0.62 -21.08 -9.95
N SER A 53 -0.33 -21.07 -11.25
CA SER A 53 0.96 -20.56 -11.75
C SER A 53 1.04 -19.02 -11.73
N SER A 54 -0.08 -18.33 -11.54
CA SER A 54 -0.22 -16.87 -11.48
C SER A 54 -0.13 -16.31 -10.05
N ILE A 55 0.33 -17.13 -9.08
CA ILE A 55 0.56 -16.71 -7.70
C ILE A 55 1.92 -16.04 -7.58
N ILE A 56 1.94 -14.81 -7.05
CA ILE A 56 3.15 -14.07 -6.73
C ILE A 56 3.21 -13.72 -5.23
N GLY A 57 4.40 -13.83 -4.65
CA GLY A 57 4.68 -13.26 -3.32
C GLY A 57 5.33 -11.89 -3.45
N ILE A 58 4.91 -10.93 -2.64
CA ILE A 58 5.54 -9.61 -2.53
C ILE A 58 6.09 -9.39 -1.12
N ASP A 59 7.36 -9.03 -1.03
CA ASP A 59 7.98 -8.50 0.18
C ASP A 59 8.02 -6.96 0.08
N VAL A 60 7.47 -6.25 1.07
CA VAL A 60 7.41 -4.77 1.05
C VAL A 60 8.52 -4.19 1.93
N GLY A 61 9.24 -3.22 1.38
CA GLY A 61 10.48 -2.72 1.96
C GLY A 61 10.60 -1.19 1.96
N LEU A 62 11.68 -0.71 2.60
CA LEU A 62 12.04 0.71 2.64
C LEU A 62 13.16 1.08 1.66
N LYS A 63 13.94 0.09 1.20
CA LYS A 63 14.95 0.27 0.14
C LYS A 63 14.20 0.23 -1.19
N GLU A 64 13.80 -0.96 -1.59
CA GLU A 64 12.77 -1.18 -2.60
C GLU A 64 11.40 -1.14 -1.92
N PHE A 65 10.43 -0.52 -2.58
CA PHE A 65 9.05 -0.44 -2.10
C PHE A 65 8.45 -1.84 -1.99
N LEU A 66 8.70 -2.67 -3.01
CA LEU A 66 8.45 -4.09 -2.97
C LEU A 66 9.43 -4.88 -3.85
N THR A 67 9.61 -6.16 -3.51
CA THR A 67 10.31 -7.18 -4.28
C THR A 67 9.37 -8.36 -4.48
N THR A 68 9.29 -8.88 -5.70
CA THR A 68 8.44 -10.02 -6.05
C THR A 68 9.19 -11.35 -5.91
N SER A 69 8.47 -12.47 -5.83
CA SER A 69 9.07 -13.82 -5.81
C SER A 69 9.75 -14.20 -7.13
N GLU A 70 9.51 -13.45 -8.20
CA GLU A 70 10.20 -13.56 -9.49
C GLU A 70 11.47 -12.69 -9.56
N GLY A 71 11.77 -11.90 -8.52
CA GLY A 71 12.96 -11.06 -8.44
C GLY A 71 12.77 -9.64 -8.96
N GLU A 72 11.60 -9.30 -9.51
CA GLU A 72 11.29 -7.93 -9.91
C GLU A 72 11.20 -7.00 -8.69
N THR A 73 11.74 -5.78 -8.80
CA THR A 73 11.73 -4.78 -7.72
C THR A 73 11.11 -3.45 -8.18
N ILE A 74 10.41 -2.78 -7.25
CA ILE A 74 9.86 -1.43 -7.47
C ILE A 74 10.48 -0.48 -6.45
N LYS A 75 11.09 0.62 -6.92
CA LYS A 75 11.77 1.59 -6.06
C LYS A 75 10.82 2.38 -5.16
N THR A 76 11.28 2.70 -3.95
CA THR A 76 10.54 3.59 -3.05
C THR A 76 10.64 5.05 -3.52
N PRO A 77 9.51 5.75 -3.80
CA PRO A 77 9.56 7.09 -4.39
C PRO A 77 9.96 8.21 -3.41
N GLN A 78 9.83 7.98 -2.09
CA GLN A 78 10.20 8.89 -0.99
C GLN A 78 9.61 10.31 -1.12
N TYR A 79 8.32 10.42 -1.44
CA TYR A 79 7.66 11.70 -1.72
C TYR A 79 7.72 12.68 -0.55
N TYR A 80 7.56 12.22 0.69
CA TYR A 80 7.64 13.08 1.87
C TYR A 80 9.07 13.60 2.07
N ARG A 81 10.09 12.76 1.91
CA ARG A 81 11.49 13.18 2.04
C ARG A 81 11.83 14.30 1.05
N LYS A 82 11.39 14.16 -0.22
CA LYS A 82 11.54 15.19 -1.25
C LYS A 82 10.82 16.50 -0.90
N ALA A 83 9.64 16.42 -0.28
CA ALA A 83 8.86 17.60 0.12
C ALA A 83 9.30 18.24 1.45
N GLN A 84 10.16 17.58 2.24
CA GLN A 84 10.45 17.96 3.62
C GLN A 84 11.03 19.37 3.76
N LYS A 85 11.95 19.76 2.87
CA LYS A 85 12.55 21.12 2.90
C LYS A 85 11.48 22.20 2.78
N ARG A 86 10.56 22.05 1.82
CA ARG A 86 9.42 22.96 1.60
C ARG A 86 8.47 22.97 2.80
N LEU A 87 8.11 21.79 3.31
CA LEU A 87 7.22 21.64 4.47
C LEU A 87 7.79 22.35 5.71
N LYS A 88 9.08 22.17 6.00
CA LYS A 88 9.77 22.82 7.13
C LYS A 88 9.68 24.35 7.05
N VAL A 89 9.85 24.93 5.86
CA VAL A 89 9.74 26.38 5.65
C VAL A 89 8.31 26.86 5.96
N ILE A 90 7.29 26.17 5.46
CA ILE A 90 5.89 26.56 5.69
C ILE A 90 5.52 26.39 7.17
N GLN A 91 5.94 25.29 7.80
CA GLN A 91 5.74 25.05 9.24
C GLN A 91 6.37 26.16 10.10
N LYS A 92 7.60 26.59 9.80
CA LYS A 92 8.23 27.73 10.48
C LYS A 92 7.40 29.02 10.34
N ARG A 93 6.83 29.29 9.15
CA ARG A 93 5.94 30.45 8.95
C ARG A 93 4.67 30.34 9.78
N VAL A 94 4.07 29.16 9.90
CA VAL A 94 2.87 28.94 10.74
C VAL A 94 3.19 29.21 12.21
N SER A 95 4.33 28.70 12.69
CA SER A 95 4.76 28.85 14.09
C SER A 95 5.08 30.29 14.46
N ARG A 96 5.73 31.05 13.57
CA ARG A 96 6.11 32.45 13.84
C ARG A 96 4.96 33.46 13.74
N ARG A 97 3.83 33.09 13.14
CA ARG A 97 2.69 34.01 12.92
C ARG A 97 1.74 33.98 14.11
N LYS A 98 1.17 35.15 14.47
CA LYS A 98 0.20 35.32 15.57
C LYS A 98 -0.94 34.29 15.48
N LYS A 99 -1.19 33.57 16.58
CA LYS A 99 -2.31 32.63 16.71
C LYS A 99 -3.63 33.36 16.43
N GLY A 100 -4.53 32.72 15.67
CA GLY A 100 -5.80 33.33 15.23
C GLY A 100 -5.70 34.39 14.11
N GLY A 101 -4.50 34.90 13.81
CA GLY A 101 -4.35 35.94 12.78
C GLY A 101 -4.62 35.46 11.36
N LYS A 102 -5.17 36.34 10.50
CA LYS A 102 -5.45 36.06 9.07
C LYS A 102 -4.23 35.52 8.33
N ASN A 103 -3.03 36.04 8.62
CA ASN A 103 -1.78 35.58 8.02
C ASN A 103 -1.43 34.15 8.46
N ARG A 104 -1.68 33.76 9.72
CA ARG A 104 -1.45 32.38 10.17
C ARG A 104 -2.39 31.41 9.47
N LEU A 105 -3.67 31.77 9.34
CA LEU A 105 -4.66 30.97 8.62
C LEU A 105 -4.24 30.71 7.16
N LYS A 106 -3.75 31.75 6.46
CA LYS A 106 -3.17 31.60 5.11
C LYS A 106 -2.00 30.60 5.07
N ALA A 107 -1.10 30.66 6.06
CA ALA A 107 0.04 29.73 6.14
C ALA A 107 -0.38 28.29 6.45
N ILE A 108 -1.40 28.09 7.31
CA ILE A 108 -1.97 26.77 7.61
C ILE A 108 -2.60 26.18 6.35
N LYS A 109 -3.37 26.98 5.58
CA LYS A 109 -3.92 26.53 4.29
C LYS A 109 -2.82 26.08 3.32
N GLN A 110 -1.74 26.86 3.20
CA GLN A 110 -0.58 26.48 2.38
C GLN A 110 0.08 25.18 2.87
N LEU A 111 0.19 25.00 4.18
CA LEU A 111 0.73 23.77 4.78
C LEU A 111 -0.14 22.56 4.42
N GLY A 112 -1.45 22.69 4.58
CA GLY A 112 -2.42 21.66 4.23
C GLY A 112 -2.37 21.28 2.75
N ILE A 113 -2.28 22.25 1.84
CA ILE A 113 -2.15 22.00 0.39
C ILE A 113 -0.87 21.22 0.09
N GLN A 114 0.24 21.57 0.73
CA GLN A 114 1.51 20.88 0.51
C GLN A 114 1.48 19.43 1.04
N HIS A 115 0.88 19.19 2.21
CA HIS A 115 0.67 17.84 2.74
C HIS A 115 -0.24 17.01 1.83
N LYS A 116 -1.33 17.61 1.37
CA LYS A 116 -2.25 16.97 0.41
C LYS A 116 -1.51 16.54 -0.86
N LYS A 117 -0.69 17.42 -1.45
CA LYS A 117 0.11 17.09 -2.65
C LYS A 117 1.03 15.88 -2.45
N VAL A 118 1.62 15.71 -1.26
CA VAL A 118 2.42 14.53 -0.93
C VAL A 118 1.54 13.28 -0.82
N ALA A 119 0.41 13.40 -0.14
CA ALA A 119 -0.55 12.30 0.02
C ALA A 119 -1.10 11.82 -1.33
N ASP A 120 -1.47 12.74 -2.22
CA ASP A 120 -2.02 12.44 -3.54
C ASP A 120 -0.98 11.76 -4.44
N LYS A 121 0.27 12.25 -4.46
CA LYS A 121 1.37 11.59 -5.19
C LYS A 121 1.62 10.15 -4.71
N ARG A 122 1.59 9.94 -3.39
CA ARG A 122 1.74 8.62 -2.81
C ARG A 122 0.58 7.70 -3.18
N LYS A 123 -0.66 8.21 -3.14
CA LYS A 123 -1.87 7.47 -3.50
C LYS A 123 -1.87 7.10 -4.99
N ASP A 124 -1.46 8.01 -5.87
CA ASP A 124 -1.29 7.75 -7.31
C ASP A 124 -0.27 6.63 -7.55
N PHE A 125 0.90 6.70 -6.91
CA PHE A 125 1.89 5.63 -6.96
C PHE A 125 1.31 4.29 -6.50
N HIS A 126 0.60 4.25 -5.37
CA HIS A 126 -0.02 3.02 -4.88
C HIS A 126 -1.03 2.42 -5.86
N PHE A 127 -1.88 3.23 -6.48
CA PHE A 127 -2.82 2.73 -7.50
C PHE A 127 -2.12 2.21 -8.75
N LYS A 128 -1.08 2.91 -9.22
CA LYS A 128 -0.29 2.47 -10.38
C LYS A 128 0.41 1.15 -10.11
N THR A 129 1.05 1.01 -8.96
CA THR A 129 1.70 -0.22 -8.53
C THR A 129 0.69 -1.36 -8.36
N ALA A 130 -0.49 -1.09 -7.77
CA ALA A 130 -1.53 -2.10 -7.63
C ALA A 130 -2.07 -2.54 -9.00
N LYS A 131 -2.35 -1.60 -9.90
CA LYS A 131 -2.79 -1.91 -11.28
C LYS A 131 -1.75 -2.75 -12.01
N TYR A 132 -0.47 -2.40 -11.86
CA TYR A 132 0.63 -3.13 -12.47
C TYR A 132 0.69 -4.60 -12.01
N LEU A 133 0.64 -4.84 -10.70
CA LEU A 133 0.66 -6.22 -10.17
C LEU A 133 -0.59 -7.01 -10.60
N LEU A 134 -1.77 -6.39 -10.51
CA LEU A 134 -3.04 -7.05 -10.85
C LEU A 134 -3.23 -7.26 -12.36
N SER A 135 -2.44 -6.60 -13.21
CA SER A 135 -2.41 -6.89 -14.65
C SER A 135 -1.57 -8.12 -15.01
N LYS A 136 -0.72 -8.58 -14.09
CA LYS A 136 0.23 -9.69 -14.31
C LYS A 136 -0.16 -10.97 -13.56
N TYR A 137 -0.77 -10.82 -12.39
CA TYR A 137 -0.96 -11.92 -11.45
C TYR A 137 -2.39 -11.97 -10.94
N ASP A 138 -2.92 -13.18 -10.80
CA ASP A 138 -4.28 -13.41 -10.30
C ASP A 138 -4.34 -13.46 -8.76
N VAL A 139 -3.22 -13.84 -8.13
CA VAL A 139 -3.11 -13.96 -6.68
C VAL A 139 -1.83 -13.31 -6.19
N ILE A 140 -1.97 -12.34 -5.28
CA ILE A 140 -0.84 -11.62 -4.70
C ILE A 140 -0.77 -11.89 -3.20
N ALA A 141 0.23 -12.66 -2.79
CA ALA A 141 0.54 -12.93 -1.40
C ALA A 141 1.45 -11.84 -0.82
N HIS A 142 1.16 -11.40 0.41
CA HIS A 142 1.97 -10.39 1.09
C HIS A 142 2.03 -10.64 2.59
N GLU A 143 3.01 -10.07 3.29
CA GLU A 143 3.06 -10.17 4.74
C GLU A 143 1.93 -9.40 5.43
N LYS A 144 1.39 -9.98 6.50
CA LYS A 144 0.58 -9.27 7.49
C LYS A 144 1.49 -8.48 8.43
N LEU A 145 1.95 -7.32 7.97
CA LEU A 145 2.81 -6.45 8.76
C LEU A 145 2.05 -5.79 9.91
N ASN A 146 2.68 -5.76 11.10
CA ASN A 146 2.22 -4.92 12.21
C ASN A 146 2.66 -3.47 12.01
N VAL A 147 2.04 -2.79 11.04
CA VAL A 147 2.39 -1.40 10.70
C VAL A 147 2.15 -0.44 11.88
N LYS A 148 1.13 -0.70 12.72
CA LYS A 148 0.88 0.06 13.95
C LYS A 148 2.08 -0.01 14.91
N GLY A 149 2.68 -1.18 15.08
CA GLY A 149 3.91 -1.35 15.87
C GLY A 149 5.10 -0.64 15.24
N LEU A 150 5.29 -0.78 13.92
CA LEU A 150 6.40 -0.14 13.20
C LEU A 150 6.35 1.39 13.24
N ASN A 151 5.15 1.97 13.27
CA ASN A 151 4.93 3.41 13.43
C ASN A 151 5.37 3.98 14.79
N LYS A 152 5.66 3.13 15.78
CA LYS A 152 6.18 3.54 17.10
C LYS A 152 7.71 3.40 17.21
N THR A 153 8.39 3.03 16.12
CA THR A 153 9.84 2.82 16.10
C THR A 153 10.59 3.98 15.45
N ARG A 154 11.93 3.93 15.45
CA ARG A 154 12.79 4.88 14.70
C ARG A 154 12.53 4.86 13.18
N LEU A 155 11.86 3.84 12.66
CA LEU A 155 11.50 3.72 11.25
C LEU A 155 10.16 4.41 10.90
N ALA A 156 9.40 4.88 11.89
CA ALA A 156 8.06 5.43 11.72
C ALA A 156 7.96 6.39 10.55
N LYS A 157 8.89 7.33 10.44
CA LYS A 157 8.90 8.32 9.35
C LYS A 157 8.98 7.67 7.96
N SER A 158 9.86 6.69 7.78
CA SER A 158 10.03 6.02 6.48
C SER A 158 8.86 5.07 6.18
N VAL A 159 8.32 4.41 7.22
CA VAL A 159 7.11 3.57 7.10
C VAL A 159 5.89 4.40 6.70
N LEU A 160 5.71 5.56 7.33
CA LEU A 160 4.64 6.51 6.99
C LEU A 160 4.84 7.12 5.60
N ASP A 161 6.08 7.39 5.17
CA ASP A 161 6.36 7.87 3.81
C ASP A 161 6.02 6.80 2.75
N ALA A 162 6.43 5.55 2.98
CA ALA A 162 6.12 4.43 2.10
C ALA A 162 4.61 4.14 2.05
N GLY A 163 3.93 4.20 3.21
CA GLY A 163 2.48 4.08 3.31
C GLY A 163 1.95 2.67 2.99
N TRP A 164 2.65 1.61 3.42
CA TRP A 164 2.30 0.22 3.08
C TRP A 164 0.86 -0.17 3.43
N SER A 165 0.32 0.26 4.58
CA SER A 165 -1.08 -0.04 4.94
C SER A 165 -2.06 0.50 3.89
N SER A 166 -1.85 1.72 3.41
CA SER A 166 -2.68 2.32 2.36
C SER A 166 -2.54 1.54 1.05
N PHE A 167 -1.31 1.14 0.69
CA PHE A 167 -1.05 0.36 -0.50
C PHE A 167 -1.76 -1.01 -0.46
N LEU A 168 -1.57 -1.79 0.62
CA LEU A 168 -2.17 -3.12 0.75
C LEU A 168 -3.70 -3.07 0.79
N THR A 169 -4.27 -1.99 1.35
CA THR A 169 -5.72 -1.73 1.31
C THR A 169 -6.20 -1.46 -0.12
N ILE A 170 -5.50 -0.59 -0.86
CA ILE A 170 -5.78 -0.31 -2.27
C ILE A 170 -5.66 -1.59 -3.10
N LEU A 171 -4.59 -2.36 -2.90
CA LEU A 171 -4.32 -3.60 -3.62
C LEU A 171 -5.45 -4.61 -3.40
N SER A 172 -5.84 -4.84 -2.15
CA SER A 172 -6.91 -5.80 -1.81
C SER A 172 -8.27 -5.37 -2.37
N SER A 173 -8.59 -4.07 -2.28
CA SER A 173 -9.83 -3.54 -2.87
C SER A 173 -9.84 -3.66 -4.40
N LYS A 174 -8.71 -3.37 -5.07
CA LYS A 174 -8.62 -3.47 -6.53
C LYS A 174 -8.54 -4.89 -7.05
N ALA A 175 -7.97 -5.81 -6.27
CA ALA A 175 -8.00 -7.24 -6.58
C ALA A 175 -9.45 -7.73 -6.59
N LEU A 176 -10.20 -7.43 -5.52
CA LEU A 176 -11.61 -7.81 -5.41
C LEU A 176 -12.45 -7.26 -6.57
N ASN A 177 -12.28 -5.98 -6.92
CA ASN A 177 -12.99 -5.37 -8.05
C ASN A 177 -12.69 -6.05 -9.39
N ALA A 178 -11.54 -6.73 -9.52
CA ALA A 178 -11.14 -7.46 -10.72
C ALA A 178 -11.40 -8.97 -10.63
N GLY A 179 -12.03 -9.46 -9.55
CA GLY A 179 -12.24 -10.90 -9.30
C GLY A 179 -10.96 -11.66 -8.92
N LEU A 180 -9.92 -10.94 -8.50
CA LEU A 180 -8.59 -11.44 -8.13
C LEU A 180 -8.42 -11.48 -6.61
N LEU A 181 -7.33 -12.09 -6.12
CA LEU A 181 -7.09 -12.29 -4.69
C LEU A 181 -5.82 -11.63 -4.16
N THR A 182 -5.91 -11.15 -2.92
CA THR A 182 -4.75 -10.85 -2.08
C THR A 182 -4.74 -11.77 -0.86
N ILE A 183 -3.58 -12.34 -0.53
CA ILE A 183 -3.45 -13.30 0.57
C ILE A 183 -2.47 -12.76 1.62
N PRO A 184 -2.95 -12.31 2.79
CA PRO A 184 -2.07 -11.95 3.89
C PRO A 184 -1.51 -13.22 4.56
N VAL A 185 -0.18 -13.34 4.60
CA VAL A 185 0.52 -14.44 5.29
C VAL A 185 1.23 -13.95 6.55
N SER A 186 1.57 -14.88 7.46
CA SER A 186 2.38 -14.54 8.63
C SER A 186 3.75 -13.99 8.21
N ALA A 187 4.18 -12.88 8.80
CA ALA A 187 5.53 -12.31 8.61
C ALA A 187 6.63 -13.08 9.38
N ARG A 188 6.26 -14.06 10.21
CA ARG A 188 7.21 -14.70 11.13
C ARG A 188 8.27 -15.47 10.35
N ASN A 189 9.55 -15.10 10.52
CA ASN A 189 10.72 -15.75 9.93
C ASN A 189 10.75 -15.84 8.39
N THR A 190 9.92 -15.12 7.64
CA THR A 190 9.94 -15.07 6.17
C THR A 190 11.30 -14.65 5.61
N SER A 191 11.90 -13.62 6.20
CA SER A 191 13.25 -13.16 5.85
C SER A 191 14.35 -14.06 6.40
N GLN A 192 14.05 -14.89 7.41
CA GLN A 192 15.04 -15.70 8.11
C GLN A 192 15.16 -17.11 7.52
N ASN A 193 14.05 -17.74 7.16
CA ASN A 193 14.05 -19.08 6.60
C ASN A 193 14.58 -19.08 5.16
N CYS A 194 15.29 -20.13 4.79
CA CYS A 194 15.67 -20.38 3.41
C CYS A 194 14.44 -20.82 2.60
N SER A 195 14.21 -20.15 1.47
CA SER A 195 13.13 -20.51 0.54
C SER A 195 13.34 -21.85 -0.18
N SER A 196 14.58 -22.34 -0.22
CA SER A 196 14.94 -23.63 -0.85
C SER A 196 14.78 -24.79 0.14
N CYS A 197 15.42 -24.75 1.31
CA CYS A 197 15.43 -25.88 2.25
C CYS A 197 14.57 -25.71 3.50
N GLY A 198 13.91 -24.55 3.68
CA GLY A 198 13.04 -24.26 4.83
C GLY A 198 13.76 -23.99 6.16
N LYS A 199 15.04 -24.35 6.30
CA LYS A 199 15.83 -24.15 7.53
C LYS A 199 16.01 -22.67 7.85
N LYS A 200 16.00 -22.33 9.14
CA LYS A 200 16.17 -20.97 9.64
C LYS A 200 17.62 -20.55 9.51
N VAL A 201 17.85 -19.40 8.86
CA VAL A 201 19.17 -18.76 8.73
C VAL A 201 19.13 -17.41 9.44
N PRO A 202 19.49 -17.35 10.75
CA PRO A 202 19.49 -16.11 11.51
C PRO A 202 20.39 -15.05 10.89
N LYS A 203 19.85 -13.85 10.64
CA LYS A 203 20.59 -12.71 10.09
C LYS A 203 20.06 -11.38 10.57
N LYS A 204 20.99 -10.43 10.76
CA LYS A 204 20.71 -9.05 11.18
C LYS A 204 20.08 -8.25 10.03
N LEU A 205 19.38 -7.16 10.37
CA LEU A 205 18.64 -6.33 9.40
C LEU A 205 19.53 -5.70 8.30
N HIS A 206 20.81 -5.45 8.58
CA HIS A 206 21.74 -4.87 7.61
C HIS A 206 22.25 -5.88 6.59
N ILE A 207 22.14 -7.18 6.87
CA ILE A 207 22.54 -8.25 5.94
C ILE A 207 21.48 -8.30 4.83
N ARG A 208 21.91 -8.04 3.59
CA ARG A 208 21.04 -7.95 2.41
C ARG A 208 21.08 -9.17 1.51
N TRP A 209 22.10 -9.99 1.66
CA TRP A 209 22.26 -11.24 0.93
C TRP A 209 21.66 -12.39 1.72
N HIS A 210 21.07 -13.36 1.02
CA HIS A 210 20.71 -14.63 1.61
C HIS A 210 21.80 -15.66 1.27
N ASP A 211 22.43 -16.18 2.31
CA ASP A 211 23.44 -17.23 2.22
C ASP A 211 23.02 -18.36 3.16
N CYS A 212 22.64 -19.51 2.59
CA CYS A 212 22.14 -20.64 3.37
C CYS A 212 23.23 -21.70 3.57
N PRO A 213 23.74 -21.88 4.80
CA PRO A 213 24.80 -22.85 5.08
C PRO A 213 24.32 -24.31 4.99
N HIS A 214 23.02 -24.54 4.88
CA HIS A 214 22.45 -25.89 4.89
C HIS A 214 22.22 -26.49 3.50
N CYS A 215 22.01 -25.66 2.48
CA CYS A 215 21.75 -26.11 1.11
C CYS A 215 22.56 -25.36 0.05
N GLY A 216 23.43 -24.42 0.44
CA GLY A 216 24.26 -23.65 -0.49
C GLY A 216 23.46 -22.65 -1.33
N CYS A 217 22.27 -22.25 -0.87
CA CYS A 217 21.51 -21.18 -1.52
C CYS A 217 22.17 -19.83 -1.19
N SER A 218 23.23 -19.49 -1.94
CA SER A 218 24.10 -18.32 -1.83
C SER A 218 24.92 -18.21 -3.11
N LEU A 219 25.47 -17.04 -3.46
CA LEU A 219 26.52 -16.89 -4.48
C LEU A 219 27.53 -18.06 -4.41
N ASP A 220 27.87 -18.63 -5.58
CA ASP A 220 28.83 -19.73 -5.85
C ASP A 220 28.37 -21.20 -5.78
N SER A 221 27.07 -21.50 -5.89
CA SER A 221 26.64 -22.85 -6.30
C SER A 221 26.22 -22.89 -7.78
N PRO A 222 26.46 -23.96 -8.54
CA PRO A 222 25.82 -24.15 -9.85
C PRO A 222 24.28 -24.23 -9.77
N LYS A 223 23.71 -24.30 -8.55
CA LYS A 223 22.27 -24.13 -8.26
C LYS A 223 21.92 -22.78 -7.61
N ALA A 224 22.90 -21.89 -7.45
CA ALA A 224 22.73 -20.59 -6.79
C ALA A 224 22.05 -19.59 -7.72
N THR A 225 20.76 -19.40 -7.50
CA THR A 225 20.18 -18.09 -7.81
C THR A 225 20.71 -17.13 -6.75
N LEU A 226 21.48 -16.13 -7.16
CA LEU A 226 21.71 -14.90 -6.42
C LEU A 226 20.37 -14.42 -5.82
N ARG A 227 20.17 -14.62 -4.51
CA ARG A 227 18.93 -14.21 -3.83
C ARG A 227 19.24 -13.10 -2.86
N GLU A 228 18.80 -11.89 -3.22
CA GLU A 228 18.63 -10.83 -2.23
C GLU A 228 17.70 -11.35 -1.12
N ARG A 229 17.96 -10.95 0.12
CA ARG A 229 17.17 -11.36 1.29
C ARG A 229 15.67 -11.09 1.09
N ASP A 230 15.36 -9.95 0.47
CA ASP A 230 13.99 -9.50 0.23
C ASP A 230 13.33 -10.36 -0.89
N HIS A 231 14.10 -10.85 -1.88
CA HIS A 231 13.63 -11.85 -2.86
C HIS A 231 13.38 -13.23 -2.22
N ASN A 232 14.30 -13.70 -1.37
CA ASN A 232 14.08 -14.93 -0.59
C ASN A 232 12.82 -14.83 0.30
N ALA A 233 12.58 -13.67 0.92
CA ALA A 233 11.38 -13.42 1.70
C ALA A 233 10.13 -13.49 0.83
N ALA A 234 10.14 -12.86 -0.35
CA ALA A 234 9.03 -12.90 -1.31
C ALA A 234 8.68 -14.34 -1.75
N ILE A 235 9.67 -15.20 -1.99
CA ILE A 235 9.44 -16.62 -2.29
C ILE A 235 8.82 -17.35 -1.10
N ASN A 236 9.33 -17.14 0.11
CA ASN A 236 8.72 -17.72 1.32
C ASN A 236 7.26 -17.27 1.53
N ILE A 237 6.94 -16.02 1.15
CA ILE A 237 5.59 -15.47 1.20
C ILE A 237 4.68 -16.18 0.20
N LYS A 238 5.15 -16.38 -1.05
CA LYS A 238 4.46 -17.17 -2.07
C LYS A 238 4.16 -18.59 -1.59
N ASN A 239 5.20 -19.32 -1.15
CA ASN A 239 5.07 -20.71 -0.71
C ASN A 239 4.06 -20.86 0.45
N ARG A 240 3.97 -19.86 1.34
CA ARG A 240 2.98 -19.85 2.44
C ARG A 240 1.55 -19.63 1.97
N ALA A 241 1.36 -18.94 0.85
CA ALA A 241 0.04 -18.72 0.28
C ALA A 241 -0.43 -19.95 -0.52
N GLU A 242 0.46 -20.61 -1.24
CA GLU A 242 0.17 -21.89 -1.93
C GLU A 242 -0.30 -22.98 -0.96
N GLY A 243 0.22 -22.98 0.28
CA GLY A 243 -0.24 -23.87 1.35
C GLY A 243 -1.55 -23.47 2.04
N GLN A 244 -2.23 -22.38 1.63
CA GLN A 244 -3.52 -21.99 2.20
C GLN A 244 -4.67 -22.36 1.27
N SER A 245 -5.76 -22.91 1.83
CA SER A 245 -6.99 -23.13 1.06
C SER A 245 -7.59 -21.80 0.61
N VAL A 246 -8.11 -21.78 -0.62
CA VAL A 246 -8.79 -20.61 -1.22
C VAL A 246 -9.91 -20.08 -0.31
N LEU A 247 -10.67 -20.99 0.33
CA LEU A 247 -11.72 -20.65 1.29
C LEU A 247 -11.21 -19.88 2.52
N LYS A 248 -10.02 -20.24 3.02
CA LYS A 248 -9.39 -19.53 4.15
C LYS A 248 -8.95 -18.12 3.74
N ALA A 249 -8.40 -17.96 2.53
CA ALA A 249 -8.04 -16.67 1.98
C ALA A 249 -9.27 -15.77 1.76
N GLN A 250 -10.36 -16.31 1.19
CA GLN A 250 -11.62 -15.59 1.00
C GLN A 250 -12.24 -15.14 2.33
N ARG A 251 -12.20 -15.97 3.38
CA ARG A 251 -12.67 -15.60 4.73
C ARG A 251 -11.86 -14.43 5.31
N LEU A 252 -10.53 -14.49 5.20
CA LEU A 252 -9.64 -13.40 5.66
C LEU A 252 -9.92 -12.07 4.94
N LEU A 253 -10.32 -12.12 3.66
CA LEU A 253 -10.71 -10.96 2.87
C LEU A 253 -12.11 -10.43 3.20
N ARG A 254 -13.03 -11.28 3.70
CA ARG A 254 -14.34 -10.84 4.20
C ARG A 254 -14.19 -10.14 5.55
N ASP A 255 -13.32 -10.64 6.43
CA ASP A 255 -13.04 -10.01 7.73
C ASP A 255 -12.37 -8.63 7.57
N THR A 256 -11.58 -8.39 6.52
CA THR A 256 -11.06 -7.05 6.22
C THR A 256 -12.11 -6.09 5.69
N ARG A 257 -13.27 -6.56 5.18
CA ARG A 257 -14.42 -5.69 4.86
C ARG A 257 -15.08 -5.14 6.13
N ILE A 258 -15.07 -5.89 7.24
CA ILE A 258 -15.55 -5.41 8.54
C ILE A 258 -14.61 -4.33 9.10
N GLY A 259 -13.31 -4.40 8.78
CA GLY A 259 -12.33 -3.35 9.09
C GLY A 259 -12.47 -2.05 8.27
N TRP A 260 -13.40 -1.99 7.31
CA TRP A 260 -13.58 -0.82 6.43
C TRP A 260 -14.25 0.38 7.13
N GLU A 261 -15.05 0.14 8.17
CA GLU A 261 -15.64 1.20 9.00
C GLU A 261 -14.61 1.92 9.86
N ALA A 262 -13.46 1.29 10.16
CA ALA A 262 -12.45 1.85 11.06
C ALA A 262 -11.38 2.74 10.36
N TYR A 263 -11.37 2.82 9.03
CA TYR A 263 -10.30 3.52 8.29
C TYR A 263 -10.73 4.82 7.60
N THR A 264 -12.01 5.18 7.65
CA THR A 264 -12.50 6.50 7.21
C THR A 264 -12.17 7.63 8.19
N ASP A 265 -11.77 7.32 9.43
CA ASP A 265 -11.58 8.32 10.50
C ASP A 265 -10.13 8.80 10.75
N LEU A 266 -9.13 8.29 10.03
CA LEU A 266 -7.73 8.71 10.24
C LEU A 266 -7.30 9.97 9.45
N THR A 267 -8.24 10.81 9.02
CA THR A 267 -7.94 12.22 8.67
C THR A 267 -8.10 13.20 9.82
N GLY A 268 -8.27 12.70 11.06
CA GLY A 268 -8.21 13.51 12.27
C GLY A 268 -6.79 13.98 12.60
N SER A 269 -6.69 15.29 12.81
CA SER A 269 -5.62 16.05 13.49
C SER A 269 -4.20 16.01 12.93
N LEU A 270 -3.88 17.01 12.09
CA LEU A 270 -2.80 17.99 12.30
C LEU A 270 -3.12 19.30 11.56
#